data_AF-A0A0F8ZIC6-F1
#
_entry.id   AF-A0A0F8ZIC6-F1
#
_cell.length_a   1.000
_cell.length_b   1.000
_cell.length_c   1.000
_cell.angle_alpha   90.00
_cell.angle_beta   90.00
_cell.angle_gamma   90.00
#
_symmetry.space_group_name_H-M   'P 1'
#
loop_
_entity.id
_entity.type
_entity.pdbx_description
1 polymer ?
#
loop_
_entity_poly.entity_id
_entity_poly.type
_entity_poly.pdbx_seq_one_letter_code
_entity_poly.pdbx_strand_id
1 'polypeptide(L)'
;DQGVETTGKESQAQPPPVEARLPTDQPQNTTTPAPMAQVQTGKALSLSVGVFFGQRHILIASISKEVSLGLQETLAINILKSLGEAQAKPSAWVQWPVFNNRLVAGGTIADLVSVMKPVLSDVAKKKVIVLGRIGDGDSGEGNSGWLAETLARCPDIEFEYSLAELASNPRSKRSLWQQLKPLVRT
;
A
#
# COMPACT_ATOMS: atom_id res chain seq x y z
N ASP A 1 -61.17 -31.51 -29.62
CA ASP A 1 -59.96 -32.26 -29.24
C ASP A 1 -59.24 -31.44 -28.19
N GLN A 2 -59.15 -31.71 -26.88
CA GLN A 2 -59.73 -32.62 -25.88
C GLN A 2 -59.94 -31.70 -24.63
N GLY A 3 -60.76 -31.90 -23.62
CA GLY A 3 -61.27 -33.07 -22.92
C GLY A 3 -61.39 -32.65 -21.43
N VAL A 4 -62.55 -32.92 -20.83
CA VAL A 4 -63.03 -32.50 -19.50
C VAL A 4 -62.61 -33.47 -18.37
N GLU A 5 -62.77 -32.99 -17.12
CA GLU A 5 -63.09 -33.77 -15.90
C GLU A 5 -61.94 -34.58 -15.25
N THR A 6 -61.78 -34.72 -13.93
CA THR A 6 -62.76 -34.96 -12.85
C THR A 6 -62.12 -34.85 -11.44
N THR A 7 -62.92 -34.41 -10.45
CA THR A 7 -63.21 -35.06 -9.15
C THR A 7 -62.11 -35.70 -8.29
N GLY A 8 -62.06 -35.32 -7.01
CA GLY A 8 -62.29 -36.32 -5.94
C GLY A 8 -61.51 -36.27 -4.63
N LYS A 9 -62.28 -36.10 -3.54
CA LYS A 9 -62.22 -36.84 -2.25
C LYS A 9 -61.16 -36.51 -1.18
N GLU A 10 -61.63 -35.78 -0.16
CA GLU A 10 -61.84 -36.26 1.22
C GLU A 10 -61.30 -37.67 1.58
N SER A 11 -60.41 -37.78 2.58
CA SER A 11 -60.57 -38.76 3.67
C SER A 11 -59.59 -38.54 4.82
N GLN A 12 -60.12 -38.69 6.04
CA GLN A 12 -59.46 -38.53 7.33
C GLN A 12 -58.70 -39.79 7.77
N ALA A 13 -57.82 -39.56 8.76
CA ALA A 13 -57.51 -40.43 9.90
C ALA A 13 -56.60 -41.66 9.70
N GLN A 14 -55.47 -41.67 10.42
CA GLN A 14 -55.29 -42.59 11.57
C GLN A 14 -53.98 -42.27 12.35
N PRO A 15 -54.02 -42.18 13.69
CA PRO A 15 -52.85 -42.40 14.54
C PRO A 15 -52.71 -43.90 14.88
N PRO A 16 -51.51 -44.39 15.22
CA PRO A 16 -51.34 -44.82 16.60
C PRO A 16 -49.94 -44.52 17.21
N PRO A 17 -49.82 -44.64 18.54
CA PRO A 17 -48.63 -44.31 19.32
C PRO A 17 -47.75 -45.54 19.55
N VAL A 18 -46.43 -45.36 19.66
CA VAL A 18 -45.58 -46.11 20.60
C VAL A 18 -44.18 -45.50 20.68
N GLU A 19 -43.74 -45.27 21.91
CA GLU A 19 -42.36 -45.02 22.32
C GLU A 19 -41.34 -45.91 21.59
N ALA A 20 -40.18 -45.36 21.25
CA ALA A 20 -38.99 -45.56 22.09
C ALA A 20 -37.72 -45.03 21.40
N ARG A 21 -36.78 -44.66 22.27
CA ARG A 21 -35.31 -44.54 22.08
C ARG A 21 -34.78 -43.15 21.73
N LEU A 22 -34.31 -42.48 22.79
CA LEU A 22 -33.07 -41.71 22.69
C LEU A 22 -31.93 -42.66 22.30
N PRO A 23 -31.00 -42.17 21.46
CA PRO A 23 -29.59 -42.37 21.75
C PRO A 23 -28.92 -41.03 22.04
N THR A 24 -28.38 -40.95 23.26
CA THR A 24 -27.21 -40.16 23.60
C THR A 24 -26.10 -40.35 22.55
N ASP A 25 -25.65 -39.24 21.95
CA ASP A 25 -24.25 -38.77 21.91
C ASP A 25 -24.12 -37.77 20.75
N GLN A 26 -24.15 -36.46 21.06
CA GLN A 26 -23.69 -35.44 20.13
C GLN A 26 -22.57 -34.68 20.83
N PRO A 27 -21.34 -34.68 20.28
CA PRO A 27 -20.28 -33.85 20.82
C PRO A 27 -20.73 -32.40 20.67
N GLN A 28 -20.82 -31.70 21.81
CA GLN A 28 -20.96 -30.27 21.83
C GLN A 28 -19.75 -29.69 21.07
N ASN A 29 -19.98 -29.30 19.82
CA ASN A 29 -19.12 -28.32 19.17
C ASN A 29 -19.26 -27.03 19.98
N THR A 30 -18.44 -26.92 21.03
CA THR A 30 -18.03 -25.64 21.58
C THR A 30 -17.35 -24.88 20.45
N THR A 31 -18.16 -24.15 19.69
CA THR A 31 -17.71 -23.08 18.81
C THR A 31 -17.03 -22.07 19.71
N THR A 32 -15.74 -22.29 19.89
CA THR A 32 -14.81 -21.33 20.48
C THR A 32 -14.94 -20.09 19.60
N PRO A 33 -15.37 -18.93 20.11
CA PRO A 33 -15.35 -17.72 19.31
C PRO A 33 -13.90 -17.49 18.90
N ALA A 34 -13.65 -17.52 17.59
CA ALA A 34 -12.36 -17.18 17.01
C ALA A 34 -11.89 -15.86 17.64
N PRO A 35 -10.61 -15.72 18.00
CA PRO A 35 -10.11 -14.47 18.55
C PRO A 35 -10.42 -13.36 17.55
N MET A 36 -11.31 -12.44 17.94
CA MET A 36 -11.57 -11.22 17.21
C MET A 36 -10.22 -10.57 16.95
N ALA A 37 -9.86 -10.48 15.67
CA ALA A 37 -8.65 -9.83 15.23
C ALA A 37 -8.55 -8.48 15.94
N GLN A 38 -7.54 -8.34 16.79
CA GLN A 38 -7.29 -7.10 17.51
C GLN A 38 -7.17 -5.99 16.46
N VAL A 39 -8.13 -5.07 16.46
CA VAL A 39 -8.11 -3.88 15.61
C VAL A 39 -6.87 -3.10 16.04
N GLN A 40 -5.81 -3.19 15.25
CA GLN A 40 -4.59 -2.45 15.51
C GLN A 40 -4.91 -0.96 15.41
N THR A 41 -5.04 -0.31 16.56
CA THR A 41 -5.29 1.13 16.75
C THR A 41 -4.03 1.97 16.49
N GLY A 42 -3.13 1.51 15.61
CA GLY A 42 -2.05 2.32 15.07
C GLY A 42 -2.60 3.32 14.06
N LYS A 43 -2.06 4.54 14.05
CA LYS A 43 -2.34 5.53 13.01
C LYS A 43 -2.01 4.91 11.65
N ALA A 44 -3.03 4.67 10.84
CA ALA A 44 -2.87 4.01 9.55
C ALA A 44 -2.01 4.90 8.64
N LEU A 45 -0.83 4.41 8.27
CA LEU A 45 0.05 5.07 7.32
C LEU A 45 -0.63 5.08 5.94
N SER A 46 -0.83 6.26 5.37
CA SER A 46 -1.38 6.42 4.02
C SER A 46 -0.41 7.26 3.20
N LEU A 47 0.13 6.69 2.13
CA LEU A 47 1.10 7.36 1.25
C LEU A 47 0.91 6.96 -0.21
N SER A 48 1.23 7.88 -1.10
CA SER A 48 1.30 7.64 -2.54
C SER A 48 2.70 7.98 -2.99
N VAL A 49 3.42 7.01 -3.53
CA VAL A 49 4.85 7.12 -3.84
C VAL A 49 5.08 6.76 -5.29
N GLY A 50 5.83 7.63 -5.99
CA GLY A 50 6.37 7.37 -7.30
C GLY A 50 7.85 7.01 -7.20
N VAL A 51 8.25 5.94 -7.87
CA VAL A 51 9.64 5.49 -7.97
C VAL A 51 10.11 5.64 -9.41
N PHE A 52 11.16 6.43 -9.60
CA PHE A 52 11.75 6.77 -10.88
C PHE A 52 13.20 6.30 -10.93
N PHE A 53 13.54 5.51 -11.94
CA PHE A 53 14.88 4.96 -12.08
C PHE A 53 15.66 5.70 -13.17
N GLY A 54 16.90 6.05 -12.83
CA GLY A 54 17.97 6.35 -13.76
C GLY A 54 19.01 5.22 -13.79
N GLN A 55 20.07 5.45 -14.55
CA GLN A 55 21.24 4.57 -14.61
C GLN A 55 21.96 4.54 -13.27
N ARG A 56 22.14 5.68 -12.60
CA ARG A 56 22.90 5.78 -11.33
C ARG A 56 22.11 6.38 -10.18
N HIS A 57 21.04 7.11 -10.46
CA HIS A 57 20.18 7.70 -9.44
C HIS A 57 18.81 7.03 -9.45
N ILE A 58 18.21 6.91 -8.26
CA ILE A 58 16.80 6.56 -8.06
C ILE A 58 16.17 7.72 -7.31
N LEU A 59 15.00 8.14 -7.79
CA LEU A 59 14.18 9.14 -7.14
C LEU A 59 12.93 8.48 -6.58
N ILE A 60 12.71 8.61 -5.29
CA ILE A 60 11.51 8.15 -4.59
C ILE A 60 10.80 9.41 -4.11
N ALA A 61 9.57 9.64 -4.54
CA ALA A 61 8.87 10.88 -4.25
C ALA A 61 7.45 10.65 -3.77
N SER A 62 7.03 11.45 -2.78
CA SER A 62 5.63 11.53 -2.36
C SER A 62 4.84 12.24 -3.45
N ILE A 63 3.70 11.65 -3.81
CA ILE A 63 2.85 12.12 -4.89
C ILE A 63 1.57 12.66 -4.30
N SER A 64 1.31 13.94 -4.57
CA SER A 64 0.07 14.58 -4.16
C SER A 64 -1.08 14.19 -5.09
N LYS A 65 -2.26 13.99 -4.50
CA LYS A 65 -3.53 13.81 -5.24
C LYS A 65 -4.14 15.13 -5.70
N GLU A 66 -3.66 16.26 -5.17
CA GLU A 66 -4.19 17.60 -5.43
C GLU A 66 -3.56 18.27 -6.66
N VAL A 67 -2.44 17.72 -7.13
CA VAL A 67 -1.68 18.26 -8.28
C VAL A 67 -1.66 17.24 -9.40
N SER A 68 -1.68 17.73 -10.64
CA SER A 68 -1.58 16.87 -11.84
C SER A 68 -0.44 15.86 -11.73
N LEU A 69 -0.78 14.59 -11.96
CA LEU A 69 0.16 13.48 -11.97
C LEU A 69 1.28 13.72 -13.00
N GLY A 70 0.91 14.06 -14.23
CA GLY A 70 1.85 14.29 -15.31
C GLY A 70 2.82 15.44 -15.05
N LEU A 71 2.38 16.47 -14.31
CA LEU A 71 3.27 17.56 -13.88
C LEU A 71 4.33 17.06 -12.89
N GLN A 72 3.90 16.28 -11.88
CA GLN A 72 4.80 15.71 -10.88
C GLN A 72 5.79 14.72 -11.53
N GLU A 73 5.31 13.86 -12.44
CA GLU A 73 6.15 12.95 -13.23
C GLU A 73 7.18 13.69 -14.07
N THR A 74 6.75 14.73 -14.80
CA THR A 74 7.64 15.55 -15.62
C THR A 74 8.73 16.19 -14.76
N LEU A 75 8.37 16.70 -13.59
CA LEU A 75 9.33 17.28 -12.65
C LEU A 75 10.32 16.23 -12.14
N ALA A 76 9.87 15.04 -11.75
CA ALA A 76 10.71 13.93 -11.32
C ALA A 76 11.74 13.54 -12.40
N ILE A 77 11.27 13.38 -13.64
CA ILE A 77 12.12 13.07 -14.80
C ILE A 77 13.12 14.20 -15.04
N ASN A 78 12.70 15.47 -14.94
CA ASN A 78 13.57 16.61 -15.16
C ASN A 78 14.65 16.74 -14.08
N ILE A 79 14.35 16.39 -12.83
CA ILE A 79 15.33 16.32 -11.74
C ILE A 79 16.40 15.27 -12.08
N LEU A 80 15.99 14.05 -12.45
CA LEU A 80 16.92 13.00 -12.84
C LEU A 80 17.75 13.39 -14.08
N LYS A 81 17.14 13.99 -15.09
CA LYS A 81 17.85 14.52 -16.27
C LYS A 81 18.89 15.57 -15.89
N SER A 82 18.59 16.45 -14.94
CA SER A 82 19.52 17.47 -14.45
C SER A 82 20.71 16.88 -13.70
N LEU A 83 20.57 15.66 -13.16
CA LEU A 83 21.66 14.86 -12.59
C LEU A 83 22.47 14.09 -13.65
N GLY A 84 22.12 14.24 -14.93
CA GLY A 84 22.76 13.55 -16.05
C GLY A 84 22.19 12.18 -16.36
N GLU A 85 20.96 11.87 -15.90
CA GLU A 85 20.27 10.63 -16.26
C GLU A 85 19.55 10.77 -17.61
N ALA A 86 20.18 10.29 -18.67
CA ALA A 86 19.63 10.36 -20.03
C ALA A 86 18.38 9.49 -20.24
N GLN A 87 18.22 8.42 -19.46
CA GLN A 87 17.16 7.42 -19.61
C GLN A 87 16.27 7.32 -18.35
N ALA A 88 15.98 8.45 -17.72
CA ALA A 88 15.06 8.49 -16.58
C ALA A 88 13.65 8.05 -17.00
N LYS A 89 13.09 7.03 -16.33
CA LYS A 89 11.75 6.52 -16.60
C LYS A 89 10.95 6.35 -15.29
N PRO A 90 9.64 6.61 -15.30
CA PRO A 90 8.75 6.15 -14.23
C PRO A 90 8.78 4.63 -14.23
N SER A 91 9.02 4.02 -13.07
CA SER A 91 9.17 2.56 -12.97
C SER A 91 8.06 1.92 -12.16
N ALA A 92 7.67 2.54 -11.04
CA ALA A 92 6.68 1.97 -10.16
C ALA A 92 5.91 3.08 -9.44
N TRP A 93 4.65 2.75 -9.16
CA TRP A 93 3.70 3.58 -8.46
C TRP A 93 3.12 2.76 -7.32
N VAL A 94 3.30 3.23 -6.09
CA VAL A 94 2.86 2.51 -4.89
C VAL A 94 1.90 3.40 -4.12
N GLN A 95 0.64 2.96 -4.06
CA GLN A 95 -0.37 3.55 -3.20
C GLN A 95 -0.55 2.66 -1.98
N TRP A 96 -0.39 3.23 -0.80
CA TRP A 96 -0.55 2.55 0.47
C TRP A 96 -1.62 3.23 1.35
N PRO A 97 -2.47 2.46 2.05
CA PRO A 97 -2.64 1.01 1.88
C PRO A 97 -3.21 0.68 0.50
N VAL A 98 -2.88 -0.49 -0.04
CA VAL A 98 -3.41 -0.95 -1.35
C VAL A 98 -4.94 -1.03 -1.30
N PHE A 99 -5.47 -1.45 -0.15
CA PHE A 99 -6.90 -1.47 0.13
C PHE A 99 -7.24 -0.43 1.19
N ASN A 100 -8.22 0.43 0.92
CA ASN A 100 -8.72 1.41 1.89
C ASN A 100 -9.69 0.79 2.93
N ASN A 101 -9.66 -0.54 3.10
CA ASN A 101 -10.51 -1.27 4.03
C ASN A 101 -9.69 -1.74 5.23
N ARG A 102 -9.96 -1.17 6.41
CA ARG A 102 -9.26 -1.51 7.66
C ARG A 102 -9.51 -2.94 8.14
N LEU A 103 -10.52 -3.63 7.60
CA LEU A 103 -10.83 -5.02 7.94
C LEU A 103 -9.96 -6.04 7.18
N VAL A 104 -9.18 -5.59 6.19
CA VAL A 104 -8.28 -6.45 5.41
C VAL A 104 -6.90 -6.46 6.06
N ALA A 105 -6.38 -7.65 6.37
CA ALA A 105 -4.99 -7.83 6.79
C ALA A 105 -4.06 -7.40 5.64
N GLY A 106 -3.02 -6.60 5.93
CA GLY A 106 -2.14 -6.04 4.90
C GLY A 106 -2.04 -4.51 4.88
N GLY A 107 -2.25 -3.84 6.01
CA GLY A 107 -2.13 -2.38 6.16
C GLY A 107 -0.95 -1.94 7.03
N THR A 108 -0.11 -2.87 7.48
CA THR A 108 0.99 -2.58 8.40
C THR A 108 2.22 -2.05 7.68
N ILE A 109 3.13 -1.43 8.43
CA ILE A 109 4.42 -0.98 7.89
C ILE A 109 5.25 -2.18 7.40
N ALA A 110 5.19 -3.33 8.06
CA ALA A 110 5.91 -4.54 7.65
C ALA A 110 5.42 -5.06 6.28
N ASP A 111 4.12 -4.96 6.00
CA ASP A 111 3.54 -5.30 4.71
C ASP A 111 4.02 -4.31 3.62
N LEU A 112 4.05 -3.01 3.93
CA LEU A 112 4.59 -1.98 3.04
C LEU A 112 6.06 -2.25 2.69
N VAL A 113 6.89 -2.55 3.69
CA VAL A 113 8.30 -2.92 3.50
C VAL A 113 8.41 -4.14 2.58
N SER A 114 7.55 -5.13 2.77
CA SER A 114 7.52 -6.35 1.94
C SER A 114 7.12 -6.07 0.49
N VAL A 115 6.19 -5.12 0.25
CA VAL A 115 5.80 -4.66 -1.10
C VAL A 115 6.90 -3.82 -1.75
N MET A 116 7.62 -3.01 -0.98
CA MET A 116 8.62 -2.09 -1.51
C MET A 116 9.98 -2.76 -1.76
N LYS A 117 10.33 -3.81 -1.02
CA LYS A 117 11.55 -4.62 -1.25
C LYS A 117 11.75 -5.05 -2.72
N PRO A 118 10.77 -5.68 -3.40
CA PRO A 118 10.93 -6.05 -4.80
C PRO A 118 11.02 -4.82 -5.73
N VAL A 119 10.25 -3.77 -5.45
CA VAL A 119 10.26 -2.50 -6.22
C VAL A 119 11.64 -1.84 -6.16
N LEU A 120 12.32 -1.95 -5.02
CA LEU A 120 13.61 -1.34 -4.74
C LEU A 120 14.78 -2.33 -4.85
N SER A 121 14.60 -3.47 -5.52
CA SER A 121 15.63 -4.52 -5.61
C SER A 121 16.93 -4.08 -6.29
N ASP A 122 16.89 -3.11 -7.22
CA ASP A 122 18.06 -2.59 -7.96
C ASP A 122 18.68 -1.32 -7.33
N VAL A 123 18.42 -1.05 -6.04
CA VAL A 123 18.93 0.16 -5.35
C VAL A 123 20.38 0.08 -4.88
N ALA A 124 20.94 -1.12 -4.76
CA ALA A 124 22.20 -1.32 -4.02
C ALA A 124 23.40 -0.56 -4.60
N LYS A 125 23.42 -0.32 -5.92
CA LYS A 125 24.53 0.37 -6.62
C LYS A 125 24.20 1.80 -7.06
N LYS A 126 23.01 2.29 -6.74
CA LYS A 126 22.50 3.59 -7.22
C LYS A 126 22.38 4.57 -6.05
N LYS A 127 22.49 5.86 -6.31
CA LYS A 127 22.22 6.91 -5.34
C LYS A 127 20.72 7.07 -5.16
N VAL A 128 20.22 7.01 -3.93
CA VAL A 128 18.79 7.12 -3.62
C VAL A 128 18.48 8.52 -3.11
N ILE A 129 17.55 9.18 -3.78
CA ILE A 129 17.07 10.52 -3.45
C ILE A 129 15.61 10.40 -3.06
N VAL A 130 15.24 10.96 -1.91
CA VAL A 130 13.88 10.91 -1.36
C VAL A 130 13.30 12.31 -1.31
N LEU A 131 12.12 12.53 -1.90
CA LEU A 131 11.41 13.81 -1.91
C LEU A 131 10.06 13.69 -1.19
N GLY A 132 9.85 14.51 -0.17
CA GLY A 132 8.69 14.46 0.70
C GLY A 132 8.94 13.60 1.94
N ARG A 133 8.09 13.76 2.95
CA ARG A 133 8.13 13.01 4.21
C ARG A 133 7.56 11.59 4.05
N ILE A 134 8.23 10.77 3.25
CA ILE A 134 7.80 9.41 2.94
C ILE A 134 8.22 8.43 4.05
N GLY A 135 9.41 8.63 4.62
CA GLY A 135 10.03 7.73 5.60
C GLY A 135 9.49 7.85 7.03
N ASP A 136 8.82 8.96 7.36
CA ASP A 136 8.31 9.27 8.70
C ASP A 136 6.99 8.52 8.98
N GLY A 137 7.06 7.20 9.05
CA GLY A 137 5.97 6.40 9.61
C GLY A 137 5.98 6.50 11.13
N ASP A 138 5.26 7.48 11.70
CA ASP A 138 4.90 7.67 13.12
C ASP A 138 5.94 7.18 14.16
N SER A 139 7.22 7.28 13.83
CA SER A 139 8.31 6.80 14.67
C SER A 139 8.89 8.01 15.36
N GLY A 140 8.83 7.99 16.69
CA GLY A 140 9.55 8.95 17.53
C GLY A 140 11.03 9.02 17.16
N GLU A 141 11.66 10.11 17.59
CA GLU A 141 13.08 10.40 17.39
C GLU A 141 13.97 9.15 17.49
N GLY A 142 14.55 8.74 16.36
CA GLY A 142 15.63 7.74 16.34
C GLY A 142 15.35 6.43 15.62
N ASN A 143 14.13 6.12 15.17
CA ASN A 143 13.93 4.96 14.29
C ASN A 143 14.22 5.35 12.84
N SER A 144 15.20 4.69 12.22
CA SER A 144 15.40 4.78 10.77
C SER A 144 14.10 4.33 10.10
N GLY A 145 13.35 5.25 9.48
CA GLY A 145 12.00 5.01 8.99
C GLY A 145 11.88 3.78 8.07
N TRP A 146 10.66 3.32 7.78
CA TRP A 146 10.38 2.10 7.00
C TRP A 146 11.15 2.02 5.68
N LEU A 147 11.46 3.17 5.08
CA LEU A 147 12.23 3.26 3.85
C LEU A 147 13.70 2.85 4.05
N ALA A 148 14.33 3.25 5.15
CA ALA A 148 15.69 2.84 5.48
C ALA A 148 15.77 1.33 5.77
N GLU A 149 14.75 0.78 6.43
CA GLU A 149 14.60 -0.67 6.63
C GLU A 149 14.48 -1.40 5.27
N THR A 150 13.66 -0.87 4.36
CA THR A 150 13.46 -1.46 3.02
C THR A 150 14.74 -1.42 2.18
N LEU A 151 15.48 -0.30 2.26
CA LEU A 151 16.74 -0.10 1.53
C LEU A 151 17.93 -0.83 2.18
N ALA A 152 17.78 -1.31 3.42
CA ALA A 152 18.86 -1.76 4.30
C ALA A 152 19.99 -0.71 4.48
N ARG A 153 19.67 0.57 4.27
CA ARG A 153 20.58 1.73 4.39
C ARG A 153 19.77 3.02 4.43
N CYS A 154 20.37 4.10 4.93
CA CYS A 154 19.81 5.43 4.76
C CYS A 154 19.89 5.87 3.29
N PRO A 155 18.89 6.62 2.79
CA PRO A 155 18.99 7.26 1.49
C PRO A 155 20.14 8.27 1.46
N ASP A 156 20.68 8.53 0.27
CA ASP A 156 21.82 9.43 0.08
C ASP A 156 21.42 10.90 0.24
N ILE A 157 20.17 11.23 -0.11
CA ILE A 157 19.57 12.56 0.08
C ILE A 157 18.11 12.39 0.51
N GLU A 158 17.72 13.11 1.56
CA GLU A 158 16.33 13.29 1.95
C GLU A 158 15.96 14.76 1.88
N PHE A 159 14.83 15.07 1.23
CA PHE A 159 14.32 16.41 1.12
C PHE A 159 12.86 16.44 1.58
N GLU A 160 12.53 17.36 2.49
CA GLU A 160 11.24 17.39 3.16
C GLU A 160 10.05 17.68 2.24
N TYR A 161 10.28 18.39 1.13
CA TYR A 161 9.23 18.82 0.21
C TYR A 161 8.97 17.79 -0.89
N SER A 162 7.69 17.53 -1.14
CA SER A 162 7.19 16.69 -2.22
C SER A 162 7.35 17.33 -3.61
N LEU A 163 7.10 16.55 -4.67
CA LEU A 163 7.11 17.06 -6.05
C LEU A 163 6.06 18.16 -6.27
N ALA A 164 4.89 18.05 -5.64
CA ALA A 164 3.85 19.07 -5.71
C ALA A 164 4.31 20.41 -5.13
N GLU A 165 4.94 20.39 -3.96
CA GLU A 165 5.46 21.59 -3.29
C GLU A 165 6.64 22.20 -4.06
N LEU A 166 7.52 21.36 -4.61
CA LEU A 166 8.61 21.78 -5.49
C LEU A 166 8.09 22.43 -6.78
N ALA A 167 7.03 21.90 -7.37
CA ALA A 167 6.43 22.48 -8.57
C ALA A 167 5.97 23.93 -8.30
N SER A 168 5.29 24.15 -7.17
CA SER A 168 4.69 25.42 -6.78
C SER A 168 5.67 26.43 -6.17
N ASN A 169 6.80 25.99 -5.60
CA ASN A 169 7.73 26.89 -4.91
C ASN A 169 9.13 26.94 -5.56
N PRO A 170 9.53 28.05 -6.21
CA PRO A 170 10.85 28.19 -6.81
C PRO A 170 11.99 28.23 -5.78
N ARG A 171 11.74 28.64 -4.53
CA ARG A 171 12.77 28.63 -3.47
C ARG A 171 13.13 27.20 -3.07
N SER A 172 12.13 26.32 -2.92
CA SER A 172 12.34 24.90 -2.58
C SER A 172 13.13 24.17 -3.68
N LYS A 173 12.85 24.45 -4.97
CA LYS A 173 13.66 23.92 -6.10
C LYS A 173 15.12 24.34 -6.03
N ARG A 174 15.39 25.61 -5.71
CA ARG A 174 16.78 26.09 -5.54
C ARG A 174 17.48 25.41 -4.38
N SER A 175 16.78 25.22 -3.26
CA SER A 175 17.32 24.51 -2.09
C SER A 175 17.66 23.06 -2.43
N LEU A 176 16.72 22.33 -3.06
CA LEU A 176 16.97 20.99 -3.57
C LEU A 176 18.18 20.96 -4.52
N TRP A 177 18.27 21.92 -5.45
CA TRP A 177 19.40 21.99 -6.37
C TRP A 177 20.74 22.14 -5.67
N GLN A 178 20.85 22.94 -4.60
CA GLN A 178 22.11 23.03 -3.85
C GLN A 178 22.53 21.68 -3.24
N GLN A 179 21.58 20.86 -2.79
CA GLN A 179 21.87 19.53 -2.26
C GLN A 179 22.20 18.52 -3.36
N LEU A 180 21.59 18.66 -4.55
CA LEU A 180 21.82 17.79 -5.70
C LEU A 180 23.14 18.08 -6.43
N LYS A 181 23.62 19.33 -6.42
CA LYS A 181 24.88 19.76 -7.06
C LYS A 181 26.07 18.81 -6.85
N PRO A 182 26.42 18.36 -5.62
CA PRO A 182 27.55 17.45 -5.42
C PRO A 182 27.35 16.06 -6.08
N LEU A 183 26.13 15.69 -6.43
CA LEU A 183 25.82 14.44 -7.13
C LEU A 183 25.84 14.59 -8.66
N VAL A 184 25.71 15.82 -9.17
CA VAL A 184 25.85 16.10 -10.60
C VAL A 184 27.29 15.79 -10.98
N ARG A 185 27.47 14.87 -11.93
CA ARG A 185 28.77 14.41 -12.42
C ARG A 185 29.80 15.54 -12.49
N THR A 186 30.93 15.31 -11.81
CA THR A 186 32.25 15.54 -12.39
C THR A 186 32.57 14.38 -13.33
#